data_AF-A0A3P1XL52-F1
#
_entry.id   AF-A0A3P1XL52-F1
#
_cell.length_a   1.000
_cell.length_b   1.000
_cell.length_c   1.000
_cell.angle_alpha   90.00
_cell.angle_beta   90.00
_cell.angle_gamma   90.00
#
_symmetry.space_group_name_H-M   'P 1'
#
loop_
_entity.id
_entity.type
_entity.pdbx_description
1 polymer ?
#
loop_
_entity_poly.entity_id
_entity_poly.type
_entity_poly.pdbx_seq_one_letter_code
_entity_poly.pdbx_strand_id
1 'polypeptide(L)'
;MQPHDTFTGSYQPGDVEFLLKPVVIEMTPVEQKEELIQSGKKHYSDMLSQEPAPTQWHLDLFHRALDRGAERLAKEVTQLAIAL
;
A
#
# COMPACT_ATOMS: atom_id res chain seq x y z
N MET A 1 18.05 3.29 28.96
CA MET A 1 17.20 3.21 27.76
C MET A 1 17.87 4.08 26.72
N GLN A 2 18.28 3.52 25.57
CA GLN A 2 18.94 4.32 24.53
C GLN A 2 17.91 5.28 23.93
N PRO A 3 18.27 6.52 23.60
CA PRO A 3 17.37 7.42 22.90
C PRO A 3 17.06 6.81 21.52
N HIS A 4 15.80 6.42 21.32
CA HIS A 4 15.28 6.01 20.02
C HIS A 4 14.66 7.25 19.37
N ASP A 5 15.18 7.65 18.20
CA ASP A 5 14.50 8.63 17.35
C ASP A 5 13.08 8.12 17.10
N THR A 6 12.10 8.86 17.62
CA THR A 6 10.71 8.37 17.71
C THR A 6 10.03 8.61 16.38
N PHE A 7 9.92 7.57 15.56
CA PHE A 7 9.02 7.58 14.40
C PHE A 7 7.59 7.39 14.91
N THR A 8 6.74 8.40 14.73
CA THR A 8 5.32 8.36 15.18
C THR A 8 4.35 8.14 14.03
N GLY A 9 4.81 8.25 12.77
CA GLY A 9 3.94 8.16 11.59
C GLY A 9 2.80 9.17 11.65
N SER A 10 1.56 8.69 11.57
CA SER A 10 0.34 9.53 11.69
C SER A 10 -0.20 9.65 13.12
N TYR A 11 0.45 9.03 14.11
CA TYR A 11 0.02 9.05 15.52
C TYR A 11 0.65 10.23 16.28
N GLN A 12 -0.01 10.67 17.36
CA GLN A 12 0.60 11.66 18.26
C GLN A 12 1.80 11.04 19.00
N PRO A 13 2.80 11.86 19.37
CA PRO A 13 3.93 11.37 20.18
C PRO A 13 3.45 10.74 21.49
N GLY A 14 3.82 9.48 21.72
CA GLY A 14 3.50 8.74 22.94
C GLY A 14 2.26 7.83 22.86
N ASP A 15 1.42 7.95 21.82
CA ASP A 15 0.25 7.09 21.65
C ASP A 15 0.60 5.69 21.15
N VAL A 16 1.64 5.59 20.33
CA VAL A 16 2.09 4.34 19.69
C VAL A 16 3.61 4.27 19.70
N GLU A 17 4.15 3.11 20.11
CA GLU A 17 5.57 2.77 19.99
C GLU A 17 5.76 1.79 18.82
N PHE A 18 6.50 2.22 17.81
CA PHE A 18 6.85 1.37 16.68
C PHE A 18 8.04 0.49 17.04
N LEU A 19 7.84 -0.83 17.04
CA LEU A 19 8.91 -1.82 17.27
C LEU A 19 9.68 -2.17 15.98
N LEU A 20 9.20 -1.70 14.84
CA LEU A 20 9.83 -1.92 13.54
C LEU A 20 11.02 -0.99 13.35
N LYS A 21 12.09 -1.50 12.74
CA LYS A 21 13.25 -0.69 12.37
C LYS A 21 12.95 0.05 11.06
N PRO A 22 13.05 1.39 11.03
CA PRO A 22 13.00 2.14 9.78
C PRO A 22 14.12 1.70 8.84
N VAL A 23 13.80 1.51 7.57
CA VAL A 23 14.76 1.20 6.52
C VAL A 23 14.58 2.17 5.36
N VAL A 24 15.70 2.59 4.77
CA VAL A 24 15.70 3.38 3.53
C VAL A 24 15.97 2.41 2.39
N ILE A 25 15.04 2.31 1.45
CA ILE A 25 15.12 1.42 0.30
C ILE A 25 15.15 2.27 -0.97
N GLU A 26 16.11 2.02 -1.85
CA GLU A 26 16.18 2.68 -3.15
C GLU A 26 15.13 2.13 -4.11
N MET A 27 14.57 3.01 -4.93
CA MET A 27 13.62 2.60 -5.97
C MET A 27 14.34 1.81 -7.06
N THR A 28 13.81 0.62 -7.36
CA THR A 28 14.28 -0.27 -8.42
C THR A 28 13.39 -0.08 -9.65
N PRO A 29 13.94 0.20 -10.84
CA PRO A 29 13.18 0.23 -12.09
C PRO A 29 12.41 -1.08 -12.32
N VAL A 30 11.24 -1.00 -12.96
CA VAL A 30 10.38 -2.17 -13.14
C VAL A 30 11.06 -3.25 -13.98
N GLU A 31 11.74 -2.89 -15.08
CA GLU A 31 12.40 -3.90 -15.91
C GLU A 31 13.50 -4.65 -15.14
N GLN A 32 14.27 -3.93 -14.33
CA GLN A 32 15.32 -4.52 -13.50
C GLN A 32 14.74 -5.38 -12.38
N LYS A 33 13.64 -4.93 -11.75
CA LYS A 33 12.94 -5.71 -10.72
C LYS A 33 12.43 -7.03 -11.31
N GLU A 34 11.82 -7.01 -12.48
CA GLU A 34 11.33 -8.20 -13.18
C GLU A 34 12.47 -9.18 -13.51
N GLU A 35 13.60 -8.69 -14.06
CA GLU A 35 14.77 -9.52 -14.33
C GLU A 35 15.31 -10.20 -13.06
N LEU A 36 15.41 -9.46 -11.96
CA LEU A 36 15.93 -9.97 -10.69
C LEU A 36 15.00 -11.01 -10.04
N ILE A 37 13.68 -10.81 -10.14
CA ILE A 37 12.68 -11.77 -9.66
C ILE A 37 12.74 -13.04 -10.51
N GLN A 38 12.71 -12.90 -11.85
CA GLN A 38 12.67 -14.05 -12.76
C GLN A 38 13.97 -14.85 -12.74
N SER A 39 15.12 -14.21 -12.49
CA SER A 39 16.41 -14.89 -12.30
C SER A 39 16.62 -15.47 -10.89
N GLY A 40 15.71 -15.22 -9.95
CA GLY A 40 15.81 -15.68 -8.56
C GLY A 40 16.91 -14.99 -7.74
N LYS A 41 17.50 -13.90 -8.24
CA LYS A 41 18.59 -13.17 -7.57
C LYS A 41 18.13 -12.33 -6.39
N LYS A 42 16.86 -11.90 -6.39
CA LYS A 42 16.24 -11.16 -5.29
C LYS A 42 14.79 -11.59 -5.07
N HIS A 43 14.33 -11.47 -3.83
CA HIS A 43 12.92 -11.67 -3.50
C HIS A 43 12.11 -10.39 -3.81
N TYR A 44 10.83 -10.55 -4.16
CA TYR A 44 9.95 -9.43 -4.52
C TYR A 44 9.88 -8.34 -3.42
N SER A 45 9.85 -8.78 -2.16
CA SER A 45 9.73 -7.91 -0.98
C SER A 45 11.00 -7.10 -0.66
N ASP A 46 12.13 -7.43 -1.30
CA ASP A 46 13.40 -6.74 -1.06
C ASP A 46 13.57 -5.51 -1.96
N MET A 47 12.57 -5.21 -2.81
CA MET A 47 12.65 -4.18 -3.85
C MET A 47 11.37 -3.37 -3.92
N LEU A 48 11.52 -2.05 -3.90
CA LEU A 48 10.43 -1.11 -4.11
C LEU A 48 10.53 -0.53 -5.52
N SER A 49 9.44 -0.53 -6.27
CA SER A 49 9.37 0.14 -7.57
C SER A 49 8.35 1.26 -7.49
N GLN A 50 8.60 2.35 -8.21
CA GLN A 50 7.66 3.45 -8.26
C GLN A 50 6.46 3.06 -9.14
N GLU A 51 5.26 3.22 -8.59
CA GLU A 51 4.04 3.13 -9.38
C GLU A 51 3.73 4.51 -9.99
N PRO A 52 3.46 4.58 -11.30
CA PRO A 52 3.05 5.83 -11.92
C PRO A 52 1.67 6.26 -11.39
N ALA A 53 1.45 7.56 -11.30
CA ALA A 53 0.12 8.08 -11.00
C ALA A 53 -0.89 7.58 -12.04
N PRO A 54 -2.14 7.27 -11.64
CA PRO A 54 -3.17 6.83 -12.57
C PRO A 54 -3.43 7.93 -13.62
N THR A 55 -3.64 7.51 -14.86
CA THR A 55 -4.00 8.46 -15.93
C THR A 55 -5.43 8.96 -15.75
N GLN A 56 -5.77 10.10 -16.37
CA GLN A 56 -7.15 10.61 -16.33
C GLN A 56 -8.17 9.57 -16.80
N TRP A 57 -7.84 8.82 -17.85
CA TRP A 57 -8.71 7.75 -18.34
C TRP A 57 -8.94 6.64 -17.30
N HIS A 58 -7.90 6.23 -16.57
CA HIS A 58 -8.03 5.27 -15.47
C HIS A 58 -8.93 5.82 -14.36
N LEU A 59 -8.76 7.09 -14.00
CA LEU A 59 -9.60 7.75 -13.00
C LEU A 59 -11.06 7.83 -13.45
N ASP A 60 -11.33 8.17 -14.71
CA ASP A 60 -12.68 8.22 -15.25
C ASP A 60 -13.34 6.84 -15.25
N LEU A 61 -12.58 5.79 -15.59
CA LEU A 61 -13.05 4.40 -15.51
C LEU A 61 -13.35 4.01 -14.06
N PHE A 62 -12.46 4.35 -13.13
CA PHE A 62 -12.65 4.11 -11.70
C PHE A 62 -13.93 4.79 -11.20
N HIS A 63 -14.14 6.07 -11.49
CA HIS A 63 -15.35 6.80 -11.06
C HIS A 63 -16.63 6.18 -11.63
N ARG A 64 -16.66 5.83 -12.92
CA ARG A 64 -17.84 5.15 -13.50
C ARG A 64 -18.14 3.80 -12.85
N ALA A 65 -17.10 3.03 -12.53
CA ALA A 65 -17.25 1.75 -11.84
C ALA A 65 -17.74 1.96 -10.39
N LEU A 66 -17.20 2.97 -9.71
CA LEU A 66 -17.58 3.35 -8.36
C LEU A 66 -19.05 3.79 -8.31
N ASP A 67 -19.47 4.71 -9.17
CA ASP A 67 -20.86 5.20 -9.25
C ASP A 67 -21.86 4.06 -9.47
N ARG A 68 -21.48 3.08 -10.29
CA ARG A 68 -22.31 1.90 -10.57
C ARG A 68 -22.33 0.90 -9.40
N GLY A 69 -21.24 0.78 -8.65
CA GLY A 69 -21.04 -0.29 -7.68
C GLY A 69 -21.26 0.09 -6.22
N ALA A 70 -21.14 1.38 -5.88
CA ALA A 70 -21.03 1.85 -4.50
C ALA A 70 -22.24 1.44 -3.63
N GLU A 71 -23.46 1.68 -4.11
CA GLU A 71 -24.67 1.37 -3.34
C GLU A 71 -24.81 -0.14 -3.09
N ARG A 72 -24.57 -0.95 -4.12
CA ARG A 72 -24.63 -2.41 -4.01
C ARG A 72 -23.58 -2.93 -3.02
N LEU A 73 -22.34 -2.46 -3.15
CA LEU A 73 -21.25 -2.85 -2.27
C LEU A 73 -21.59 -2.51 -0.81
N ALA A 74 -22.06 -1.28 -0.55
CA ALA A 74 -22.44 -0.85 0.80
C ALA A 74 -23.53 -1.74 1.40
N LYS A 75 -24.57 -2.06 0.60
CA LYS A 75 -25.65 -2.95 1.03
C LYS A 75 -25.14 -4.36 1.36
N GLU A 76 -24.36 -4.96 0.47
CA GLU A 76 -23.87 -6.33 0.63
C GLU A 76 -22.90 -6.46 1.81
N VAL A 77 -21.99 -5.50 1.97
CA VAL A 77 -21.08 -5.45 3.14
C VAL A 77 -21.86 -5.32 4.45
N THR A 78 -22.89 -4.46 4.47
CA THR A 78 -23.74 -4.29 5.65
C THR A 78 -24.50 -5.57 5.98
N GLN A 79 -25.06 -6.24 4.97
CA GLN A 79 -25.75 -7.53 5.15
C GLN A 79 -24.81 -8.59 5.72
N LEU A 80 -23.57 -8.67 5.23
CA LEU A 80 -22.57 -9.60 5.75
C LEU A 80 -22.23 -9.30 7.21
N ALA A 81 -22.02 -8.02 7.55
CA ALA A 81 -21.67 -7.60 8.91
C ALA A 81 -22.80 -7.88 9.92
N ILE A 82 -24.07 -7.79 9.51
CA ILE A 82 -25.23 -8.11 10.36
C ILE A 82 -25.43 -9.63 10.50
N ALA A 83 -25.02 -10.41 9.50
CA ALA A 83 -25.20 -11.86 9.49
C ALA A 83 -24.12 -12.63 10.30
N LEU A 84 -23.08 -11.94 10.76
CA LEU A 84 -22.00 -12.46 11.61
C LEU A 84 -22.27 -12.12 13.08
#